data_AF-A0ABD4SXH3-F1
#
_entry.id   AF-A0ABD4SXH3-F1
#
_cell.length_a   1.000
_cell.length_b   1.000
_cell.length_c   1.000
_cell.angle_alpha   90.00
_cell.angle_beta   90.00
_cell.angle_gamma   90.00
#
_symmetry.space_group_name_H-M   'P 1'
#
loop_
_entity.id
_entity.type
_entity.pdbx_description
1 polymer ?
#
loop_
_entity_poly.entity_id
_entity_poly.type
_entity_poly.pdbx_seq_one_letter_code
_entity_poly.pdbx_strand_id
1 'polypeptide(L)'
;MGTSDLQSLRDAATLPPLPRLPRWELRDDGLWYIDGRIDPDTGKVHERAPVWLCDPLELVGTGVDDHGHAYRIARWHSRADHAEHREAIACASIGEREGWSHLRAGGLAVSSKRTAQEQLSLYLQLEGRQDLHHVTEQGGWRNGAYVLPSGEVLGHAEPPLFYTGDRSHASAYQAHGSLSGWRDTVARLAQGNSRVMLAIGAALAAPLLELAGLESGGIH
;
A
#
# COMPACT_ATOMS: atom_id res chain seq x y z
N MET A 1 -19.45 -17.54 49.88
CA MET A 1 -19.61 -17.66 48.42
C MET A 1 -20.34 -18.95 48.16
N GLY A 2 -21.60 -18.85 47.73
CA GLY A 2 -22.42 -20.02 47.45
C GLY A 2 -21.95 -20.69 46.16
N THR A 3 -22.27 -21.97 45.97
CA THR A 3 -22.07 -22.70 44.70
C THR A 3 -22.63 -21.96 43.49
N SER A 4 -23.67 -21.13 43.69
CA SER A 4 -24.26 -20.23 42.69
C SER A 4 -23.32 -19.11 42.22
N ASP A 5 -22.47 -18.55 43.09
CA ASP A 5 -21.56 -17.44 42.72
C ASP A 5 -20.41 -17.93 41.83
N LEU A 6 -19.90 -19.14 42.09
CA LEU A 6 -18.84 -19.76 41.30
C LEU A 6 -19.34 -20.19 39.92
N GLN A 7 -20.62 -20.52 39.79
CA GLN A 7 -21.24 -20.88 38.52
C GLN A 7 -21.45 -19.63 37.66
N SER A 8 -21.95 -18.53 38.24
CA SER A 8 -22.06 -17.23 37.57
C SER A 8 -20.72 -16.67 37.09
N LEU A 9 -19.64 -16.85 37.86
CA LEU A 9 -18.29 -16.43 37.46
C LEU A 9 -17.72 -17.28 36.31
N ARG A 10 -18.04 -18.58 36.29
CA ARG A 10 -17.66 -19.46 35.18
C ARG A 10 -18.43 -19.13 33.91
N ASP A 11 -19.73 -18.87 34.02
CA ASP A 11 -20.56 -18.49 32.88
C ASP A 11 -20.14 -17.13 32.30
N ALA A 12 -19.82 -16.16 33.17
CA ALA A 12 -19.28 -14.86 32.76
C ALA A 12 -17.92 -14.97 32.04
N ALA A 13 -17.06 -15.94 32.41
CA ALA A 13 -15.78 -16.18 31.76
C ALA A 13 -15.91 -16.86 30.37
N THR A 14 -17.08 -17.42 30.05
CA THR A 14 -17.36 -18.03 28.74
C THR A 14 -18.06 -17.08 27.75
N LEU A 15 -18.51 -15.92 28.21
CA LEU A 15 -19.09 -14.90 27.34
C LEU A 15 -18.02 -14.34 26.40
N PRO A 16 -18.39 -14.01 25.14
CA PRO A 16 -17.50 -13.27 24.25
C PRO A 16 -17.03 -11.99 24.95
N PRO A 17 -15.76 -11.59 24.81
CA PRO A 17 -15.32 -10.30 25.33
C PRO A 17 -16.20 -9.20 24.76
N LEU A 18 -16.60 -8.26 25.62
CA LEU A 18 -17.41 -7.12 25.20
C LEU A 18 -16.71 -6.39 24.05
N PRO A 19 -17.43 -6.00 22.99
CA PRO A 19 -16.84 -5.29 21.87
C PRO A 19 -16.24 -3.97 22.36
N ARG A 20 -15.03 -3.65 21.86
CA ARG A 20 -14.43 -2.34 22.10
C ARG A 20 -15.26 -1.29 21.35
N LEU A 21 -15.59 -0.21 22.04
CA LEU A 21 -16.33 0.93 21.49
C LEU A 21 -15.60 2.23 21.85
N PRO A 22 -15.55 3.20 20.91
CA PRO A 22 -15.93 3.06 19.51
C PRO A 22 -14.96 2.14 18.75
N ARG A 23 -15.38 1.63 17.58
CA ARG A 23 -14.53 0.83 16.69
C ARG A 23 -14.79 1.11 15.21
N TRP A 24 -13.77 0.81 14.41
CA TRP A 24 -13.92 0.62 12.97
C TRP A 24 -14.04 -0.87 12.67
N GLU A 25 -14.92 -1.21 11.73
CA GLU A 25 -15.19 -2.59 11.35
C GLU A 25 -15.18 -2.68 9.83
N LEU A 26 -14.22 -3.44 9.29
CA LEU A 26 -14.15 -3.76 7.88
C LEU A 26 -15.06 -4.97 7.61
N ARG A 27 -15.96 -4.81 6.63
CA ARG A 27 -16.91 -5.83 6.18
C ARG A 27 -16.79 -5.98 4.67
N ASP A 28 -17.38 -7.05 4.13
CA ASP A 28 -17.41 -7.30 2.68
C ASP A 28 -18.11 -6.18 1.89
N ASP A 29 -19.00 -5.43 2.54
CA ASP A 29 -19.81 -4.36 1.94
C ASP A 29 -19.30 -2.93 2.26
N GLY A 30 -18.23 -2.80 3.05
CA GLY A 30 -17.65 -1.49 3.35
C GLY A 30 -16.85 -1.43 4.65
N LEU A 31 -16.27 -0.26 4.87
CA LEU A 31 -15.71 0.14 6.14
C LEU A 31 -16.75 0.92 6.95
N TRP A 32 -17.00 0.49 8.18
CA TRP A 32 -18.03 1.03 9.05
C TRP A 32 -17.43 1.56 10.35
N TYR A 33 -18.01 2.64 10.88
CA TYR A 33 -17.75 3.12 12.23
C TYR A 33 -18.92 2.79 13.15
N ILE A 34 -18.63 2.18 14.28
CA ILE A 34 -19.61 1.74 15.27
C ILE A 34 -19.28 2.39 16.61
N ASP A 35 -20.20 3.22 17.06
CA ASP A 35 -20.16 3.91 18.34
C ASP A 35 -21.26 3.36 19.24
N GLY A 36 -21.14 3.55 20.54
CA GLY A 36 -22.13 3.08 21.50
C GLY A 36 -21.77 3.44 22.93
N ARG A 37 -22.58 2.95 23.85
CA ARG A 37 -22.36 3.10 25.29
C ARG A 37 -22.47 1.76 25.96
N ILE A 38 -21.63 1.55 26.96
CA ILE A 38 -21.73 0.41 27.86
C ILE A 38 -22.44 0.93 29.10
N ASP A 39 -23.58 0.33 29.42
CA ASP A 39 -24.32 0.63 30.64
C ASP A 39 -23.45 0.20 31.85
N PRO A 40 -23.09 1.12 32.76
CA PRO A 40 -22.14 0.84 33.82
C PRO A 40 -22.67 -0.10 34.90
N ASP A 41 -23.98 -0.21 35.06
CA ASP A 41 -24.62 -1.02 36.11
C ASP A 41 -24.94 -2.44 35.61
N THR A 42 -25.27 -2.58 34.33
CA THR A 42 -25.70 -3.85 33.73
C THR A 42 -24.67 -4.47 32.79
N GLY A 43 -23.63 -3.72 32.39
CA GLY A 43 -22.66 -4.13 31.39
C GLY A 43 -23.24 -4.30 29.98
N LYS A 44 -24.51 -3.92 29.75
CA LYS A 44 -25.17 -4.05 28.45
C LYS A 44 -24.62 -3.04 27.47
N VAL A 45 -24.28 -3.52 26.28
CA VAL A 45 -23.79 -2.68 25.18
C VAL A 45 -24.98 -2.15 24.39
N HIS A 46 -25.08 -0.83 24.31
CA HIS A 46 -26.03 -0.12 23.46
C HIS A 46 -25.26 0.49 22.29
N GLU A 47 -25.18 -0.25 21.19
CA GLU A 47 -24.60 0.25 19.93
C GLU A 47 -25.57 1.23 19.25
N ARG A 48 -25.00 2.30 18.69
CA ARG A 48 -25.72 3.23 17.81
C ARG A 48 -25.77 2.63 16.40
N ALA A 49 -26.63 3.20 15.56
CA ALA A 49 -26.67 2.84 14.14
C ALA A 49 -25.28 3.00 13.50
N PRO A 50 -24.71 1.94 12.88
CA PRO A 50 -23.42 2.02 12.22
C PRO A 50 -23.37 3.10 11.14
N VAL A 51 -22.23 3.77 11.03
CA VAL A 51 -21.99 4.80 10.01
C VAL A 51 -21.09 4.21 8.94
N TRP A 52 -21.62 4.07 7.72
CA TRP A 52 -20.82 3.69 6.56
C TRP A 52 -19.84 4.80 6.19
N LEU A 53 -18.57 4.45 6.02
CA LEU A 53 -17.47 5.38 5.74
C LEU A 53 -17.07 5.36 4.26
N CYS A 54 -16.76 4.18 3.74
CA CYS A 54 -16.35 3.96 2.36
C CYS A 54 -16.51 2.48 1.97
N ASP A 55 -16.25 2.18 0.69
CA ASP A 55 -16.04 0.80 0.22
C ASP A 55 -14.90 0.13 1.03
N PRO A 56 -14.77 -1.22 0.99
CA PRO A 56 -13.74 -1.93 1.75
C PRO A 56 -12.33 -1.38 1.45
N LEU A 57 -11.69 -0.81 2.48
CA LEU A 57 -10.35 -0.24 2.42
C LEU A 57 -9.49 -0.81 3.54
N GLU A 58 -8.45 -1.53 3.15
CA GLU A 58 -7.50 -2.16 4.04
C GLU A 58 -6.21 -1.34 4.12
N LEU A 59 -5.72 -1.11 5.33
CA LEU A 59 -4.44 -0.45 5.59
C LEU A 59 -3.37 -1.52 5.77
N VAL A 60 -2.55 -1.70 4.75
CA VAL A 60 -1.56 -2.79 4.66
C VAL A 60 -0.18 -2.41 5.17
N GLY A 61 0.07 -1.13 5.45
CA GLY A 61 1.32 -0.66 6.04
C GLY A 61 1.42 0.85 6.17
N THR A 62 2.62 1.29 6.49
CA THR A 62 3.04 2.70 6.52
C THR A 62 4.26 2.89 5.63
N GLY A 63 4.53 4.13 5.25
CA GLY A 63 5.63 4.45 4.37
C GLY A 63 6.29 5.77 4.71
N VAL A 64 7.57 5.89 4.40
CA VAL A 64 8.31 7.15 4.42
C VAL A 64 9.09 7.28 3.11
N ASP A 65 9.10 8.48 2.53
CA ASP A 65 9.89 8.76 1.32
C ASP A 65 11.30 9.27 1.61
N ASP A 66 12.10 9.48 0.55
CA ASP A 66 13.45 10.03 0.61
C ASP A 66 13.53 11.42 1.30
N HIS A 67 12.40 12.14 1.41
CA HIS A 67 12.30 13.46 2.04
C HIS A 67 11.73 13.42 3.47
N GLY A 68 11.38 12.23 3.97
CA GLY A 68 10.80 12.06 5.29
C GLY A 68 9.29 12.28 5.36
N HIS A 69 8.59 12.44 4.24
CA HIS A 69 7.13 12.51 4.26
C HIS A 69 6.53 11.16 4.60
N ALA A 70 5.49 11.16 5.44
CA ALA A 70 4.80 9.95 5.88
C ALA A 70 3.62 9.59 4.97
N TYR A 71 3.42 8.29 4.79
CA TYR A 71 2.37 7.71 3.96
C TYR A 71 1.66 6.58 4.70
N ARG A 72 0.40 6.36 4.32
CA ARG A 72 -0.36 5.14 4.62
C ARG A 72 -0.45 4.30 3.37
N ILE A 73 -0.09 3.03 3.44
CA ILE A 73 -0.25 2.13 2.31
C ILE A 73 -1.61 1.46 2.43
N ALA A 74 -2.47 1.74 1.47
CA ALA A 74 -3.84 1.27 1.43
C ALA A 74 -4.08 0.36 0.22
N ARG A 75 -5.05 -0.52 0.37
CA ARG A 75 -5.55 -1.41 -0.66
C ARG A 75 -7.08 -1.40 -0.68
N TRP A 76 -7.67 -1.34 -1.86
CA TRP A 76 -9.12 -1.48 -2.06
C TRP A 76 -9.40 -2.07 -3.45
N HIS A 77 -10.67 -2.38 -3.72
CA HIS A 77 -11.12 -2.72 -5.07
C HIS A 77 -11.89 -1.56 -5.67
N SER A 78 -11.53 -1.16 -6.89
CA SER A 78 -12.25 -0.12 -7.63
C SER A 78 -13.68 -0.58 -7.93
N ARG A 79 -14.65 0.32 -7.74
CA ARG A 79 -16.06 0.01 -8.02
C ARG A 79 -16.38 -0.10 -9.51
N ALA A 80 -15.55 0.48 -10.38
CA ALA A 80 -15.80 0.55 -11.82
C ALA A 80 -15.47 -0.78 -12.53
N ASP A 81 -14.36 -1.40 -12.16
CA ASP A 81 -13.78 -2.56 -12.84
C ASP A 81 -13.37 -3.70 -11.89
N HIS A 82 -13.59 -3.54 -10.57
CA HIS A 82 -13.20 -4.49 -9.52
C HIS A 82 -11.70 -4.80 -9.43
N ALA A 83 -10.87 -4.04 -10.14
CA ALA A 83 -9.42 -4.19 -10.06
C ALA A 83 -8.94 -3.86 -8.64
N GLU A 84 -7.99 -4.65 -8.14
CA GLU A 84 -7.28 -4.32 -6.90
C GLU A 84 -6.44 -3.06 -7.16
N HIS A 85 -6.67 -2.03 -6.34
CA HIS A 85 -5.89 -0.82 -6.30
C HIS A 85 -5.03 -0.83 -5.03
N ARG A 86 -3.77 -0.44 -5.17
CA ARG A 86 -2.83 -0.25 -4.06
C ARG A 86 -2.19 1.11 -4.19
N GLU A 87 -2.14 1.86 -3.09
CA GLU A 87 -1.67 3.24 -3.12
C GLU A 87 -0.96 3.62 -1.81
N ALA A 88 0.05 4.48 -1.92
CA ALA A 88 0.62 5.20 -0.79
C ALA A 88 -0.08 6.56 -0.66
N ILE A 89 -1.00 6.67 0.29
CA ILE A 89 -1.74 7.89 0.59
C ILE A 89 -0.85 8.79 1.45
N ALA A 90 -0.48 9.97 0.96
CA ALA A 90 0.29 10.94 1.73
C ALA A 90 -0.49 11.35 2.99
N CYS A 91 0.12 11.23 4.17
CA CYS A 91 -0.55 11.58 5.43
C CYS A 91 -1.01 13.04 5.46
N ALA A 92 -0.27 13.94 4.79
CA ALA A 92 -0.62 15.34 4.64
C ALA A 92 -1.92 15.59 3.85
N SER A 93 -2.38 14.61 3.06
CA SER A 93 -3.64 14.69 2.30
C SER A 93 -4.85 14.13 3.05
N ILE A 94 -4.62 13.43 4.16
CA ILE A 94 -5.69 12.77 4.92
C ILE A 94 -6.56 13.84 5.60
N GLY A 95 -7.87 13.79 5.35
CA GLY A 95 -8.81 14.80 5.85
C GLY A 95 -9.03 15.96 4.88
N GLU A 96 -8.13 16.16 3.92
CA GLU A 96 -8.18 17.25 2.97
C GLU A 96 -9.10 16.97 1.78
N ARG A 97 -9.63 18.05 1.18
CA ARG A 97 -10.52 17.94 0.00
C ARG A 97 -9.83 17.20 -1.16
N GLU A 98 -8.55 17.45 -1.34
CA GLU A 98 -7.75 16.81 -2.39
C GLU A 98 -7.59 15.31 -2.13
N GLY A 99 -7.28 14.89 -0.90
CA GLY A 99 -7.21 13.48 -0.53
C GLY A 99 -8.52 12.73 -0.81
N TRP A 100 -9.66 13.33 -0.45
CA TRP A 100 -10.97 12.74 -0.79
C TRP A 100 -11.27 12.70 -2.29
N SER A 101 -10.75 13.66 -3.06
CA SER A 101 -10.87 13.65 -4.51
C SER A 101 -10.03 12.52 -5.11
N HIS A 102 -8.82 12.33 -4.60
CA HIS A 102 -7.88 11.33 -5.07
C HIS A 102 -8.39 9.89 -4.83
N LEU A 103 -8.86 9.59 -3.62
CA LEU A 103 -9.46 8.27 -3.31
C LEU A 103 -10.64 7.94 -4.23
N ARG A 104 -11.49 8.93 -4.53
CA ARG A 104 -12.61 8.75 -5.46
C ARG A 104 -12.17 8.56 -6.90
N ALA A 105 -11.09 9.23 -7.32
CA ALA A 105 -10.50 9.02 -8.64
C ALA A 105 -9.93 7.61 -8.79
N GLY A 106 -9.39 7.03 -7.71
CA GLY A 106 -8.99 5.62 -7.62
C GLY A 106 -10.16 4.62 -7.52
N GLY A 107 -11.40 5.07 -7.70
CA GLY A 107 -12.57 4.19 -7.75
C GLY A 107 -13.14 3.77 -6.40
N LEU A 108 -12.66 4.35 -5.28
CA LEU A 108 -13.21 4.11 -3.94
C LEU A 108 -14.44 5.00 -3.70
N ALA A 109 -15.61 4.41 -3.42
CA ALA A 109 -16.73 5.20 -2.96
C ALA A 109 -16.50 5.64 -1.50
N VAL A 110 -16.61 6.94 -1.24
CA VAL A 110 -16.44 7.54 0.08
C VAL A 110 -17.70 8.31 0.46
N SER A 111 -18.15 8.14 1.71
CA SER A 111 -19.30 8.87 2.27
C SER A 111 -19.09 10.38 2.20
N SER A 112 -20.12 11.11 1.78
CA SER A 112 -20.11 12.58 1.73
C SER A 112 -20.50 13.23 3.06
N LYS A 113 -20.92 12.43 4.05
CA LYS A 113 -21.27 12.94 5.38
C LYS A 113 -20.01 13.37 6.11
N ARG A 114 -19.98 14.61 6.61
CA ARG A 114 -18.84 15.18 7.35
C ARG A 114 -18.37 14.27 8.48
N THR A 115 -19.29 13.78 9.31
CA THR A 115 -18.96 12.88 10.43
C THR A 115 -18.32 11.57 9.97
N ALA A 116 -18.73 11.03 8.81
CA ALA A 116 -18.13 9.83 8.24
C ALA A 116 -16.72 10.12 7.70
N GLN A 117 -16.50 11.26 7.05
CA GLN A 117 -15.17 11.67 6.58
C GLN A 117 -14.21 11.93 7.74
N GLU A 118 -14.70 12.54 8.83
CA GLU A 118 -13.92 12.71 10.07
C GLU A 118 -13.49 11.36 10.65
N GLN A 119 -14.39 10.37 10.70
CA GLN A 119 -14.06 9.01 11.18
C GLN A 119 -13.16 8.24 10.22
N LEU A 120 -13.31 8.43 8.90
CA LEU A 120 -12.41 7.82 7.91
C LEU A 120 -11.00 8.41 8.01
N SER A 121 -10.89 9.72 8.22
CA SER A 121 -9.61 10.39 8.46
C SER A 121 -8.90 9.82 9.69
N LEU A 122 -9.64 9.59 10.79
CA LEU A 122 -9.09 8.97 11.99
C LEU A 122 -8.68 7.51 11.74
N TYR A 123 -9.50 6.71 11.04
CA TYR A 123 -9.14 5.35 10.65
C TYR A 123 -7.83 5.32 9.86
N LEU A 124 -7.71 6.15 8.82
CA LEU A 124 -6.49 6.25 8.00
C LEU A 124 -5.28 6.69 8.83
N GLN A 125 -5.43 7.43 9.92
CA GLN A 125 -4.30 7.86 10.76
C GLN A 125 -3.92 6.83 11.83
N LEU A 126 -4.89 6.16 12.44
CA LEU A 126 -4.69 5.40 13.69
C LEU A 126 -4.69 3.89 13.51
N GLU A 127 -5.45 3.37 12.54
CA GLU A 127 -5.70 1.94 12.43
C GLU A 127 -4.78 1.26 11.42
N GLY A 128 -4.84 -0.07 11.37
CA GLY A 128 -4.17 -0.86 10.34
C GLY A 128 -2.73 -1.24 10.65
N ARG A 129 -2.13 -1.93 9.69
CA ARG A 129 -0.75 -2.42 9.80
C ARG A 129 0.26 -1.29 9.82
N GLN A 130 1.32 -1.50 10.59
CA GLN A 130 2.42 -0.54 10.83
C GLN A 130 3.73 -1.02 10.20
N ASP A 131 3.67 -2.02 9.31
CA ASP A 131 4.81 -2.48 8.53
C ASP A 131 5.37 -1.32 7.70
N LEU A 132 6.60 -0.91 8.03
CA LEU A 132 7.26 0.23 7.40
C LEU A 132 7.77 -0.14 6.01
N HIS A 133 7.47 0.73 5.06
CA HIS A 133 8.00 0.66 3.69
C HIS A 133 8.79 1.94 3.37
N HIS A 134 9.73 1.83 2.44
CA HIS A 134 10.33 2.99 1.80
C HIS A 134 9.53 3.31 0.53
N VAL A 135 8.89 4.48 0.50
CA VAL A 135 8.13 4.97 -0.66
C VAL A 135 9.06 5.70 -1.60
N THR A 136 9.07 5.37 -2.88
CA THR A 136 9.94 6.05 -3.84
C THR A 136 9.30 6.16 -5.22
N GLU A 137 9.57 7.27 -5.89
CA GLU A 137 9.21 7.49 -7.30
C GLU A 137 10.36 7.11 -8.25
N GLN A 138 11.54 6.84 -7.71
CA GLN A 138 12.76 6.66 -8.49
C GLN A 138 13.04 5.18 -8.74
N GLY A 139 13.37 4.86 -9.99
CA GLY A 139 13.98 3.59 -10.33
C GLY A 139 15.47 3.54 -9.95
N GLY A 140 16.07 2.37 -10.08
CA GLY A 140 17.47 2.11 -9.74
C GLY A 140 17.63 1.43 -8.39
N TRP A 141 18.86 1.44 -7.87
CA TRP A 141 19.19 0.80 -6.60
C TRP A 141 18.62 1.56 -5.40
N ARG A 142 17.93 0.82 -4.54
CA ARG A 142 17.36 1.28 -3.28
C ARG A 142 17.29 0.12 -2.29
N ASN A 143 17.70 0.37 -1.05
CA ASN A 143 17.57 -0.58 0.07
C ASN A 143 18.11 -2.00 -0.24
N GLY A 144 19.14 -2.14 -1.07
CA GLY A 144 19.70 -3.43 -1.45
C GLY A 144 18.98 -4.17 -2.58
N ALA A 145 18.00 -3.55 -3.24
CA ALA A 145 17.31 -4.06 -4.42
C ALA A 145 17.34 -3.07 -5.58
N TYR A 146 17.07 -3.53 -6.80
CA TYR A 146 17.00 -2.70 -7.99
C TYR A 146 15.55 -2.54 -8.46
N VAL A 147 15.06 -1.31 -8.51
CA VAL A 147 13.69 -0.97 -8.92
C VAL A 147 13.66 -0.61 -10.40
N LEU A 148 12.86 -1.31 -11.18
CA LEU A 148 12.56 -0.95 -12.56
C LEU A 148 11.49 0.14 -12.60
N PRO A 149 11.47 1.03 -13.60
CA PRO A 149 10.37 2.00 -13.78
C PRO A 149 8.99 1.34 -14.01
N SER A 150 8.93 0.03 -14.29
CA SER A 150 7.68 -0.73 -14.23
C SER A 150 7.10 -0.89 -12.82
N GLY A 151 7.87 -0.56 -11.78
CA GLY A 151 7.59 -0.84 -10.37
C GLY A 151 8.03 -2.23 -9.91
N GLU A 152 8.64 -3.02 -10.78
CA GLU A 152 9.21 -4.32 -10.41
C GLU A 152 10.48 -4.13 -9.55
N VAL A 153 10.56 -4.86 -8.44
CA VAL A 153 11.70 -4.83 -7.53
C VAL A 153 12.50 -6.13 -7.71
N LEU A 154 13.73 -6.00 -8.20
CA LEU A 154 14.66 -7.11 -8.39
C LEU A 154 15.56 -7.24 -7.16
N GLY A 155 15.48 -8.39 -6.49
CA GLY A 155 16.21 -8.66 -5.24
C GLY A 155 15.33 -8.51 -4.01
N HIS A 156 15.94 -8.26 -2.85
CA HIS A 156 15.24 -8.10 -1.57
C HIS A 156 15.57 -6.74 -0.97
N ALA A 157 14.55 -5.92 -0.75
CA ALA A 157 14.68 -4.60 -0.16
C ALA A 157 14.31 -4.64 1.33
N GLU A 158 15.15 -4.04 2.18
CA GLU A 158 14.86 -3.86 3.60
C GLU A 158 15.11 -2.40 4.03
N PRO A 159 14.08 -1.65 4.48
CA PRO A 159 12.66 -2.03 4.49
C PRO A 159 12.10 -2.23 3.06
N PRO A 160 10.97 -2.95 2.90
CA PRO A 160 10.33 -3.17 1.60
C PRO A 160 10.03 -1.86 0.87
N LEU A 161 10.14 -1.86 -0.46
CA LEU A 161 9.89 -0.69 -1.29
C LEU A 161 8.43 -0.62 -1.74
N PHE A 162 7.86 0.59 -1.77
CA PHE A 162 6.59 0.88 -2.42
C PHE A 162 6.81 1.91 -3.51
N TYR A 163 6.74 1.49 -4.78
CA TYR A 163 7.02 2.35 -5.93
C TYR A 163 5.78 3.18 -6.33
N THR A 164 5.92 4.51 -6.36
CA THR A 164 4.87 5.46 -6.73
C THR A 164 5.20 6.28 -7.99
N GLY A 165 6.29 5.97 -8.68
CA GLY A 165 6.73 6.70 -9.86
C GLY A 165 5.84 6.47 -11.09
N ASP A 166 6.15 7.17 -12.18
CA ASP A 166 5.39 7.04 -13.43
C ASP A 166 5.57 5.65 -14.08
N ARG A 167 4.46 4.91 -14.14
CA ARG A 167 4.39 3.57 -14.73
C ARG A 167 3.83 3.58 -16.15
N SER A 168 3.64 4.75 -16.78
CA SER A 168 3.14 4.88 -18.15
C SER A 168 3.98 4.10 -19.18
N HIS A 169 5.27 3.94 -18.91
CA HIS A 169 6.22 3.18 -19.72
C HIS A 169 6.51 1.77 -19.18
N ALA A 170 5.73 1.25 -18.23
CA ALA A 170 5.97 -0.07 -17.63
C ALA A 170 6.04 -1.20 -18.65
N SER A 171 5.27 -1.11 -19.75
CA SER A 171 5.30 -2.10 -20.84
C SER A 171 6.65 -2.19 -21.55
N ALA A 172 7.43 -1.10 -21.59
CA ALA A 172 8.76 -1.08 -22.19
C ALA A 172 9.80 -1.89 -21.38
N TYR A 173 9.52 -2.15 -20.11
CA TYR A 173 10.38 -2.92 -19.21
C TYR A 173 9.94 -4.38 -19.06
N GLN A 174 8.86 -4.80 -19.73
CA GLN A 174 8.42 -6.19 -19.74
C GLN A 174 9.29 -7.02 -20.69
N ALA A 175 9.76 -8.17 -20.21
CA ALA A 175 10.48 -9.11 -21.05
C ALA A 175 9.58 -9.62 -22.19
N HIS A 176 10.10 -9.59 -23.42
CA HIS A 176 9.40 -10.11 -24.60
C HIS A 176 10.30 -11.10 -25.37
N GLY A 177 9.75 -12.28 -25.66
CA GLY A 177 10.48 -13.35 -26.35
C GLY A 177 11.37 -14.17 -25.41
N SER A 178 12.47 -14.68 -25.93
CA SER A 178 13.40 -15.55 -25.19
C SER A 178 14.83 -15.04 -25.28
N LEU A 179 15.63 -15.36 -24.26
CA LEU A 179 17.04 -15.02 -24.24
C LEU A 179 17.81 -15.64 -25.42
N SER A 180 17.48 -16.88 -25.80
CA SER A 180 18.06 -17.51 -27.00
C SER A 180 17.67 -16.75 -28.26
N GLY A 181 16.39 -16.40 -28.41
CA GLY A 181 15.92 -15.60 -29.54
C GLY A 181 16.63 -14.26 -29.64
N TRP A 182 16.82 -13.55 -28.51
CA TRP A 182 17.57 -12.30 -28.48
C TRP A 182 19.05 -12.49 -28.88
N ARG A 183 19.69 -13.57 -28.41
CA ARG A 183 21.07 -13.91 -28.77
C ARG A 183 21.22 -14.20 -30.27
N ASP A 184 20.30 -14.98 -30.83
CA ASP A 184 20.32 -15.39 -32.24
C ASP A 184 19.91 -14.27 -33.20
N THR A 185 19.33 -13.18 -32.71
CA THR A 185 18.88 -12.03 -33.52
C THR A 185 19.71 -10.78 -33.22
N VAL A 186 19.42 -10.09 -32.12
CA VAL A 186 20.03 -8.82 -31.74
C VAL A 186 21.52 -8.98 -31.46
N ALA A 187 21.91 -9.93 -30.59
CA ALA A 187 23.32 -10.06 -30.19
C ALA A 187 24.21 -10.47 -31.35
N ARG A 188 23.75 -11.45 -32.16
CA ARG A 188 24.45 -11.89 -33.37
C ARG A 188 24.69 -10.76 -34.37
N LEU A 189 23.72 -9.87 -34.56
CA LEU A 189 23.86 -8.71 -35.46
C LEU A 189 24.73 -7.59 -34.88
N ALA A 190 24.81 -7.49 -33.54
CA ALA A 190 25.66 -6.52 -32.86
C ALA A 190 27.15 -6.89 -32.91
N GLN A 191 27.48 -8.17 -33.05
CA GLN A 191 28.86 -8.66 -32.98
C GLN A 191 29.77 -7.96 -34.00
N GLY A 192 30.85 -7.35 -33.51
CA GLY A 192 31.82 -6.60 -34.34
C GLY A 192 31.41 -5.17 -34.70
N ASN A 193 30.18 -4.75 -34.37
CA ASN A 193 29.75 -3.37 -34.54
C ASN A 193 29.96 -2.58 -33.24
N SER A 194 31.06 -1.83 -33.17
CA SER A 194 31.45 -1.09 -31.97
C SER A 194 30.37 -0.15 -31.43
N ARG A 195 29.59 0.51 -32.30
CA ARG A 195 28.51 1.43 -31.88
C ARG A 195 27.34 0.70 -31.23
N VAL A 196 26.91 -0.41 -31.83
CA VAL A 196 25.79 -1.20 -31.28
C VAL A 196 26.22 -1.91 -29.99
N MET A 197 27.44 -2.45 -29.96
CA MET A 197 28.01 -3.05 -28.76
C MET A 197 28.13 -2.03 -27.62
N LEU A 198 28.58 -0.80 -27.91
CA LEU A 198 28.62 0.28 -26.94
C LEU A 198 27.21 0.62 -26.43
N ALA A 199 26.22 0.73 -27.32
CA ALA A 199 24.84 1.04 -26.94
C ALA A 199 24.23 -0.04 -26.01
N ILE A 200 24.43 -1.32 -26.34
CA ILE A 200 24.00 -2.44 -25.48
C ILE A 200 24.75 -2.41 -24.15
N GLY A 201 26.07 -2.21 -24.17
CA GLY A 201 26.88 -2.12 -22.96
C GLY A 201 26.44 -0.98 -22.04
N ALA A 202 26.14 0.19 -22.61
CA ALA A 202 25.64 1.35 -21.88
C ALA A 202 24.29 1.09 -21.23
N ALA A 203 23.35 0.46 -21.95
CA ALA A 203 22.04 0.11 -21.41
C ALA A 203 22.13 -0.89 -20.24
N LEU A 204 23.12 -1.78 -20.26
CA LEU A 204 23.35 -2.79 -19.22
C LEU A 204 24.26 -2.30 -18.07
N ALA A 205 24.95 -1.17 -18.24
CA ALA A 205 25.87 -0.66 -17.24
C ALA A 205 25.15 -0.09 -16.01
N ALA A 206 23.96 0.51 -16.19
CA ALA A 206 23.22 1.18 -15.12
C ALA A 206 23.09 0.37 -13.81
N PRO A 207 22.65 -0.90 -13.80
CA PRO A 207 22.58 -1.71 -12.58
C PRO A 207 23.95 -2.14 -12.04
N LEU A 208 25.03 -2.08 -12.82
CA LEU A 208 26.37 -2.51 -12.40
C LEU A 208 27.20 -1.38 -11.78
N LEU A 209 26.87 -0.11 -12.08
CA LEU A 209 27.65 1.05 -11.63
C LEU A 209 27.74 1.13 -10.10
N GLU A 210 26.60 1.03 -9.41
CA GLU A 210 26.59 1.07 -7.94
C GLU A 210 27.36 -0.09 -7.32
N LEU A 211 27.21 -1.30 -7.86
CA LEU A 211 27.94 -2.48 -7.40
C LEU A 211 29.45 -2.36 -7.60
N ALA A 212 29.89 -1.62 -8.63
CA ALA A 212 31.28 -1.35 -8.91
C ALA A 212 31.83 -0.11 -8.17
N GLY A 213 30.98 0.63 -7.44
CA GLY A 213 31.36 1.90 -6.81
C GLY A 213 31.71 2.99 -7.83
N LEU A 214 31.07 2.96 -9.01
CA LEU A 214 31.29 3.90 -10.10
C LEU A 214 30.14 4.89 -10.22
N GLU A 215 30.46 6.12 -10.62
CA GLU A 215 29.47 7.14 -10.91
C GLU A 215 28.79 6.92 -12.27
N SER A 216 27.56 7.42 -12.41
CA SER A 216 26.87 7.46 -13.70
C SER A 216 27.53 8.43 -14.68
N GLY A 217 27.44 8.13 -15.98
CA GLY A 217 27.96 8.99 -17.06
C GLY A 217 27.05 9.00 -18.28
N GLY A 218 27.20 10.03 -19.11
CA GLY A 218 26.50 10.17 -20.38
C GLY A 218 27.34 9.72 -21.57
N ILE A 219 26.69 9.20 -22.60
CA ILE A 219 27.29 8.94 -23.92
C ILE A 219 26.55 9.81 -24.93
N HIS A 220 27.30 10.54 -25.76
CA HIS A 220 26.79 11.45 -26.79
C HIS A 220 27.33 11.07 -28.16
#